data_AF-A0A315DKF1-F1
#
_entry.id   AF-A0A315DKF1-F1
#
_cell.length_a   1.000
_cell.length_b   1.000
_cell.length_c   1.000
_cell.angle_alpha   90.00
_cell.angle_beta   90.00
_cell.angle_gamma   90.00
#
_symmetry.space_group_name_H-M   'P 1'
#
loop_
_entity.id
_entity.type
_entity.pdbx_description
1 polymer ?
#
loop_
_entity_poly.entity_id
_entity_poly.type
_entity_poly.pdbx_seq_one_letter_code
_entity_poly.pdbx_strand_id
1 'polypeptide(L)'
;MTHTVSFHGTLLALCLALCLALTGTAAMGQLCTREYVPVCGLLPQATDPRTFPNRCVLDAAGARLIEHGVCAAKPAPIIGHDSNGHGCKASAGYQWNKELSGCVRP
;
A
#
# COMPACT_ATOMS: atom_id res chain seq x y z
N MET A 1 58.09 -13.62 26.31
CA MET A 1 56.87 -14.46 26.42
C MET A 1 55.56 -13.68 26.28
N THR A 2 55.58 -12.41 25.86
CA THR A 2 54.40 -11.52 25.77
C THR A 2 53.78 -11.44 24.36
N HIS A 3 54.47 -11.89 23.32
CA HIS A 3 53.99 -11.78 21.93
C HIS A 3 52.94 -12.83 21.54
N THR A 4 52.90 -13.99 22.20
CA THR A 4 51.92 -15.06 21.93
C THR A 4 50.51 -14.71 22.43
N VAL A 5 50.41 -13.91 23.50
CA VAL A 5 49.14 -13.52 24.13
C VAL A 5 48.41 -12.46 23.30
N SER A 6 49.15 -11.51 22.70
CA SER A 6 48.58 -10.48 21.82
C SER A 6 48.10 -11.05 20.48
N PHE A 7 48.78 -12.07 19.93
CA PHE A 7 48.36 -12.72 18.68
C PHE A 7 47.07 -13.53 18.83
N HIS A 8 46.88 -14.20 19.98
CA HIS A 8 45.63 -14.89 20.29
C HIS A 8 44.46 -13.90 20.48
N GLY A 9 44.71 -12.77 21.13
CA GLY A 9 43.71 -11.73 21.35
C GLY A 9 43.22 -11.07 20.05
N THR A 10 44.12 -10.79 19.11
CA THR A 10 43.75 -10.21 17.81
C THR A 10 43.01 -11.20 16.92
N LEU A 11 43.42 -12.48 16.90
CA LEU A 11 42.70 -13.52 16.17
C LEU A 11 41.26 -13.68 16.69
N LEU A 12 41.10 -13.70 18.02
CA LEU A 12 39.79 -13.87 18.66
C LEU A 12 38.86 -12.67 18.41
N ALA A 13 39.41 -11.45 18.46
CA ALA A 13 38.66 -10.23 18.14
C ALA A 13 38.22 -10.17 16.67
N LEU A 14 39.09 -10.58 15.74
CA LEU A 14 38.77 -10.62 14.31
C LEU A 14 37.71 -11.68 14.01
N CYS A 15 37.79 -12.82 14.69
CA CYS A 15 36.81 -13.90 14.58
C CYS A 15 35.42 -13.47 15.10
N LEU A 16 35.36 -12.78 16.24
CA LEU A 16 34.12 -12.19 16.78
C LEU A 16 33.52 -11.15 15.84
N ALA A 17 34.33 -10.23 15.32
CA ALA A 17 33.89 -9.22 14.36
C ALA A 17 33.34 -9.85 13.07
N LEU A 18 33.97 -10.91 12.57
CA LEU A 18 33.52 -11.65 11.40
C LEU A 18 32.20 -12.39 11.68
N CYS A 19 32.05 -13.03 12.84
CA CYS A 19 30.80 -13.67 13.27
C CYS A 19 29.64 -12.66 13.35
N LEU A 20 29.87 -11.48 13.92
CA LEU A 20 28.88 -10.39 13.98
C LEU A 20 28.52 -9.85 12.59
N ALA A 21 29.46 -9.84 11.65
CA ALA A 21 29.19 -9.46 10.25
C ALA A 21 28.44 -10.56 9.47
N LEU A 22 28.51 -11.81 9.91
CA LEU A 22 27.89 -12.99 9.29
C LEU A 22 26.53 -13.36 9.89
N THR A 23 26.10 -12.76 11.01
CA THR A 23 24.73 -12.88 11.50
C THR A 23 23.78 -12.08 10.61
N GLY A 24 23.58 -12.57 9.39
CA GLY A 24 22.53 -12.10 8.50
C GLY A 24 21.20 -12.31 9.19
N THR A 25 20.40 -11.25 9.26
CA THR A 25 19.02 -11.32 9.71
C THR A 25 18.26 -12.25 8.77
N ALA A 26 18.12 -13.51 9.16
CA ALA A 26 17.25 -14.45 8.47
C ALA A 26 15.84 -13.83 8.45
N ALA A 27 15.40 -13.40 7.27
CA ALA A 27 14.06 -12.89 7.08
C ALA A 27 13.09 -14.07 7.28
N MET A 28 12.46 -14.16 8.46
CA MET A 28 11.39 -15.10 8.70
C MET A 28 10.21 -14.74 7.79
N GLY A 29 10.01 -15.54 6.73
CA GLY A 29 8.78 -15.50 5.96
C GLY A 29 7.62 -15.99 6.84
N GLN A 30 6.57 -15.17 6.98
CA GLN A 30 5.35 -15.61 7.67
C GLN A 30 4.57 -16.61 6.79
N LEU A 31 4.08 -17.69 7.41
CA LEU A 31 3.21 -18.67 6.77
C LEU A 31 1.75 -18.22 6.93
N CYS A 32 1.02 -18.12 5.82
CA CYS A 32 -0.37 -17.70 5.81
C CYS A 32 -1.28 -18.77 5.18
N THR A 33 -2.52 -18.85 5.68
CA THR A 33 -3.59 -19.64 5.05
C THR A 33 -4.05 -18.96 3.75
N ARG A 34 -4.71 -19.73 2.88
CA ARG A 34 -5.34 -19.21 1.64
C ARG A 34 -6.77 -18.73 1.85
N GLU A 35 -7.09 -18.29 3.06
CA GLU A 35 -8.40 -17.73 3.37
C GLU A 35 -8.56 -16.34 2.74
N TYR A 36 -9.78 -16.03 2.28
CA TYR A 36 -10.12 -14.74 1.70
C TYR A 36 -11.05 -13.95 2.63
N VAL A 37 -10.45 -13.08 3.43
CA VAL A 37 -11.12 -12.09 4.29
C VAL A 37 -10.36 -10.78 4.10
N PRO A 38 -10.70 -10.01 3.06
CA PRO A 38 -9.83 -8.96 2.54
C PRO A 38 -9.67 -7.79 3.52
N VAL A 39 -8.51 -7.15 3.45
CA VAL A 39 -8.17 -5.96 4.25
C VAL A 39 -7.43 -4.93 3.41
N CYS A 40 -7.56 -3.64 3.75
CA CYS A 40 -6.89 -2.55 3.07
C CYS A 40 -5.66 -2.11 3.87
N GLY A 41 -4.51 -2.01 3.20
CA GLY A 41 -3.27 -1.60 3.84
C GLY A 41 -2.31 -0.84 2.94
N LEU A 42 -1.33 -0.18 3.56
CA LEU A 42 -0.30 0.60 2.86
C LEU A 42 1.08 0.01 3.10
N LEU A 43 1.81 -0.24 2.02
CA LEU A 43 3.20 -0.72 2.10
C LEU A 43 4.16 0.43 2.38
N PRO A 44 5.30 0.17 3.04
CA PRO A 44 6.29 1.20 3.34
C PRO A 44 6.82 1.95 2.10
N GLN A 45 6.84 1.28 0.94
CA GLN A 45 7.34 1.81 -0.33
C GLN A 45 6.23 2.20 -1.31
N ALA A 46 4.96 2.01 -0.96
CA ALA A 46 3.84 2.34 -1.85
C ALA A 46 3.21 3.68 -1.47
N THR A 47 2.80 4.45 -2.48
CA THR A 47 2.03 5.69 -2.29
C THR A 47 0.55 5.40 -2.11
N ASP A 48 0.02 4.39 -2.80
CA ASP A 48 -1.39 4.04 -2.77
C ASP A 48 -1.66 2.80 -1.91
N PRO A 49 -2.75 2.80 -1.13
CA PRO A 49 -3.18 1.63 -0.38
C PRO A 49 -3.62 0.52 -1.33
N ARG A 50 -3.35 -0.73 -0.95
CA ARG A 50 -3.69 -1.92 -1.71
C ARG A 50 -4.48 -2.91 -0.87
N THR A 51 -5.34 -3.67 -1.55
CA THR A 51 -6.11 -4.74 -0.93
C THR A 51 -5.25 -5.98 -0.78
N PHE A 52 -5.26 -6.56 0.41
CA PHE A 52 -4.60 -7.83 0.73
C PHE A 52 -5.66 -8.92 0.92
N PRO A 53 -5.39 -10.19 0.51
CA PRO A 53 -6.37 -11.28 0.60
C PRO A 53 -6.83 -11.61 2.02
N ASN A 54 -5.93 -11.44 3.00
CA ASN A 54 -6.22 -11.56 4.41
C ASN A 54 -5.19 -10.77 5.24
N ARG A 55 -5.49 -10.67 6.55
CA ARG A 55 -4.65 -9.97 7.53
C ARG A 55 -3.23 -10.52 7.62
N CYS A 56 -3.06 -11.84 7.59
CA CYS A 56 -1.74 -12.47 7.65
C CYS A 56 -0.86 -12.04 6.48
N VAL A 57 -1.39 -12.05 5.25
CA VAL A 57 -0.64 -11.65 4.05
C VAL A 57 -0.29 -10.15 4.09
N LEU A 58 -1.16 -9.31 4.68
CA LEU A 58 -0.88 -7.89 4.90
C LEU A 58 0.32 -7.70 5.86
N ASP A 59 0.29 -8.37 7.02
CA ASP A 59 1.34 -8.25 8.03
C ASP A 59 2.68 -8.84 7.53
N ALA A 60 2.63 -9.97 6.80
CA ALA A 60 3.78 -10.60 6.18
C ALA A 60 4.48 -9.69 5.15
N ALA A 61 3.70 -8.84 4.48
CA ALA A 61 4.22 -7.84 3.54
C ALA A 61 4.75 -6.58 4.25
N GLY A 62 4.64 -6.47 5.58
CA GLY A 62 5.04 -5.29 6.35
C GLY A 62 4.14 -4.07 6.10
N ALA A 63 2.91 -4.28 5.64
CA ALA A 63 1.97 -3.19 5.37
C ALA A 63 1.26 -2.74 6.65
N ARG A 64 0.91 -1.46 6.73
CA ARG A 64 0.09 -0.91 7.83
C ARG A 64 -1.40 -1.07 7.50
N LEU A 65 -2.20 -1.56 8.45
CA LEU A 65 -3.66 -1.61 8.29
C LEU A 65 -4.25 -0.20 8.17
N ILE A 66 -5.18 -0.03 7.26
CA ILE A 66 -6.00 1.19 7.16
C ILE A 66 -7.45 0.86 7.51
N GLU A 67 -8.02 -0.15 6.86
CA GLU A 67 -9.44 -0.50 7.00
C GLU A 67 -9.67 -2.02 6.83
N HIS A 68 -10.74 -2.52 7.45
CA HIS A 68 -11.22 -3.88 7.22
C HIS A 68 -12.05 -3.94 5.93
N GLY A 69 -11.81 -4.95 5.08
CA GLY A 69 -12.41 -5.03 3.75
C GLY A 69 -11.45 -4.58 2.65
N VAL A 70 -11.95 -4.58 1.41
CA VAL A 70 -11.17 -4.12 0.25
C VAL A 70 -10.90 -2.62 0.32
N CYS A 71 -9.79 -2.14 -0.25
CA CYS A 71 -9.57 -0.70 -0.34
C CYS A 71 -10.69 -0.05 -1.15
N ALA A 72 -11.29 1.00 -0.59
CA ALA A 72 -12.19 1.85 -1.35
C ALA A 72 -11.46 2.38 -2.58
N ALA A 73 -12.02 2.17 -3.77
CA ALA A 73 -11.65 3.01 -4.90
C ALA A 73 -11.93 4.45 -4.45
N LYS A 74 -10.91 5.31 -4.46
CA LYS A 74 -11.12 6.74 -4.24
C LYS A 74 -12.31 7.11 -5.12
N PRO A 75 -13.45 7.56 -4.55
CA PRO A 75 -14.56 7.97 -5.37
C PRO A 75 -13.97 9.01 -6.31
N ALA A 76 -13.98 8.74 -7.61
CA ALA A 76 -13.70 9.79 -8.57
C ALA A 76 -14.64 10.94 -8.15
N PRO A 77 -14.14 12.19 -8.04
CA PRO A 77 -15.04 13.30 -7.82
C PRO A 77 -16.15 13.15 -8.85
N ILE A 78 -17.39 13.01 -8.38
CA ILE A 78 -18.54 12.82 -9.28
C ILE A 78 -18.73 14.16 -10.00
N ILE A 79 -17.99 14.33 -11.09
CA ILE A 79 -18.22 15.39 -12.07
C ILE A 79 -19.18 14.73 -13.04
N GLY A 80 -20.48 14.98 -12.87
CA GLY A 80 -21.56 14.28 -13.58
C GLY A 80 -21.22 14.01 -15.05
N HIS A 81 -21.06 12.74 -15.41
CA HIS A 81 -20.74 12.32 -16.77
C HIS A 81 -22.03 12.16 -17.58
N ASP A 82 -22.86 13.19 -17.58
CA ASP A 82 -24.16 13.23 -18.26
C ASP A 82 -24.46 14.62 -18.82
N SER A 83 -23.44 15.49 -18.87
CA SER A 83 -23.49 16.72 -19.64
C SER A 83 -23.48 16.39 -21.13
N ASN A 84 -24.49 16.85 -21.86
CA ASN A 84 -24.48 16.85 -23.32
C ASN A 84 -23.50 17.93 -23.86
N GLY A 85 -23.43 18.09 -25.19
CA GLY A 85 -22.56 19.10 -25.83
C GLY A 85 -22.86 20.56 -25.45
N HIS A 86 -24.02 20.83 -24.81
CA HIS A 86 -24.40 22.13 -24.26
C HIS A 86 -24.17 22.23 -22.73
N GLY A 87 -23.55 21.22 -22.11
CA GLY A 87 -23.30 21.18 -20.67
C GLY A 87 -24.50 20.74 -19.83
N CYS A 88 -25.69 20.52 -20.41
CA CYS A 88 -26.89 20.17 -19.66
C CYS A 88 -26.82 18.75 -19.10
N LYS A 89 -27.05 18.62 -17.78
CA LYS A 89 -27.04 17.36 -17.02
C LYS A 89 -28.38 16.65 -17.12
N ALA A 90 -28.48 15.60 -17.94
CA ALA A 90 -29.72 14.86 -18.14
C ALA A 90 -30.27 14.25 -16.84
N SER A 91 -29.40 13.79 -15.94
CA SER A 91 -29.77 13.17 -14.65
C SER A 91 -30.38 14.16 -13.66
N ALA A 92 -30.09 15.45 -13.81
CA ALA A 92 -30.71 16.51 -13.03
C ALA A 92 -32.02 17.04 -13.67
N GLY A 93 -32.46 16.44 -14.78
CA GLY A 93 -33.68 16.81 -15.50
C GLY A 93 -33.52 18.02 -16.42
N TYR A 94 -32.30 18.47 -16.67
CA TYR A 94 -32.06 19.63 -17.54
C TYR A 94 -32.09 19.23 -19.02
N GLN A 95 -32.76 20.06 -19.82
CA GLN A 95 -32.79 19.98 -21.27
C GLN A 95 -32.34 21.31 -21.88
N TRP A 96 -31.66 21.25 -23.04
CA TRP A 96 -31.22 22.46 -23.74
C TRP A 96 -32.40 23.13 -24.45
N ASN A 97 -32.64 24.41 -24.12
CA ASN A 97 -33.57 25.26 -24.84
C ASN A 97 -32.79 26.21 -25.76
N LYS A 98 -33.08 26.17 -27.07
CA LYS A 98 -32.44 26.99 -28.11
C LYS A 98 -32.81 28.47 -28.01
N GLU A 99 -34.03 28.79 -27.60
CA GLU A 99 -34.55 30.16 -27.52
C GLU A 99 -33.95 30.90 -26.32
N LEU A 100 -33.78 30.19 -25.20
CA LEU A 100 -33.21 30.74 -23.97
C LEU A 100 -31.68 30.59 -23.90
N SER A 101 -31.07 29.88 -24.88
CA SER A 101 -29.65 29.53 -24.88
C SER A 101 -29.17 28.99 -23.52
N GLY A 102 -29.97 28.10 -22.93
CA GLY A 102 -29.76 27.65 -21.56
C GLY A 102 -30.36 26.28 -21.29
N CYS A 103 -29.86 25.65 -20.23
CA CYS A 103 -30.37 24.40 -19.70
C CYS A 103 -31.57 24.69 -18.79
N VAL A 104 -32.77 24.30 -19.23
CA VAL A 104 -34.02 24.47 -18.49
C VAL A 104 -34.51 23.12 -17.97
N ARG A 105 -35.21 23.11 -16.85
CA ARG A 105 -35.90 21.93 -16.34
C ARG A 105 -37.39 22.11 -16.63
N PRO A 106 -37.98 21.36 -17.56
CA PRO A 106 -39.41 21.47 -17.88
C PRO A 106 -40.30 21.11 -16.69
#